data_AF-A0A7X7G5J8-F1
#
_entry.id   AF-A0A7X7G5J8-F1
#
_cell.length_a   1.000
_cell.length_b   1.000
_cell.length_c   1.000
_cell.angle_alpha   90.00
_cell.angle_beta   90.00
_cell.angle_gamma   90.00
#
_symmetry.space_group_name_H-M   'P 1'
#
loop_
_entity.id
_entity.type
_entity.pdbx_description
1 polymer ?
#
loop_
_entity_poly.entity_id
_entity_poly.type
_entity_poly.pdbx_seq_one_letter_code
_entity_poly.pdbx_strand_id
1 'polypeptide(L)'
;MSHKGMMSGSVYLLRRKCGKEGCRCRRGELHESWVHQCRENGVQRTRMVPKGMRPRWRALTDEYRRFRLARREMTRLSARMLELADLIGRARDAREDIVKG
;
A
#
# COMPACT_ATOMS: atom_id res chain seq x y z
N MET A 1 -3.39 -9.78 6.01
CA MET A 1 -2.56 -10.94 5.67
C MET A 1 -1.10 -10.52 5.74
N SER A 2 -0.33 -11.12 6.65
CA SER A 2 1.12 -10.95 6.75
C SER A 2 1.77 -11.96 5.82
N HIS A 3 2.49 -11.50 4.79
CA HIS A 3 3.35 -12.38 4.01
C HIS A 3 4.68 -12.46 4.75
N LYS A 4 5.28 -13.65 4.92
CA LYS A 4 6.62 -13.78 5.52
C LYS A 4 7.57 -12.84 4.76
N GLY A 5 8.01 -11.75 5.43
CA GLY A 5 8.91 -10.74 4.85
C GLY A 5 8.27 -9.40 4.46
N MET A 6 6.95 -9.22 4.55
CA MET A 6 6.28 -7.95 4.21
C MET A 6 5.12 -7.62 5.16
N MET A 7 4.96 -6.34 5.50
CA MET A 7 3.91 -5.86 6.40
C MET A 7 3.13 -4.72 5.78
N SER A 8 1.80 -4.80 5.74
CA SER A 8 0.96 -3.71 5.24
C SER A 8 0.99 -2.49 6.15
N GLY A 9 0.69 -1.31 5.60
CA GLY A 9 0.62 -0.07 6.36
C GLY A 9 1.90 0.77 6.27
N SER A 10 2.08 1.67 7.23
CA SER A 10 3.20 2.61 7.28
C SER A 10 3.75 2.73 8.70
N VAL A 11 5.06 3.01 8.81
CA VAL A 11 5.72 3.36 10.07
C VAL A 11 6.09 4.84 10.06
N TYR A 12 5.57 5.60 11.01
CA TYR A 12 5.79 7.04 11.09
C TYR A 12 5.86 7.54 12.54
N LEU A 13 6.38 8.75 12.71
CA LEU A 13 6.46 9.42 14.00
C LEU A 13 5.13 10.12 14.27
N LEU A 14 4.38 9.64 15.25
CA LEU A 14 3.15 10.26 15.71
C LEU A 14 3.46 11.32 16.76
N ARG A 15 3.02 12.55 16.50
CA ARG A 15 3.06 13.69 17.42
C ARG A 15 1.64 14.04 17.86
N ARG A 16 1.34 13.97 19.16
CA ARG A 16 -0.01 14.28 19.68
C ARG A 16 0.00 14.74 21.14
N LYS A 17 -1.12 15.32 21.59
CA LYS A 17 -1.43 15.42 23.03
C LYS A 17 -1.93 14.05 23.50
N CYS A 18 -1.34 13.50 24.55
CA CYS A 18 -1.68 12.15 25.03
C CYS A 18 -2.67 12.13 26.21
N GLY A 19 -3.02 13.29 26.78
CA GLY A 19 -3.93 13.40 27.93
C GLY A 19 -3.32 13.02 29.28
N LYS A 20 -2.21 12.27 29.31
CA LYS A 20 -1.54 11.83 30.55
C LYS A 20 -1.09 13.02 31.40
N GLU A 21 -1.38 12.95 32.69
CA GLU A 21 -0.89 13.90 33.68
C GLU A 21 0.64 13.85 33.78
N GLY A 22 1.26 15.03 33.90
CA GLY A 22 2.72 15.18 33.91
C GLY A 22 3.43 15.05 32.55
N CYS A 23 2.72 14.76 31.45
CA CYS A 23 3.39 14.68 30.15
C CYS A 23 3.79 16.06 29.61
N ARG A 24 5.01 16.16 29.05
CA ARG A 24 5.53 17.37 28.37
C ARG A 24 4.60 17.93 27.30
N CYS A 25 3.72 17.11 26.72
CA CYS A 25 2.72 17.56 25.73
C CYS A 25 1.69 18.55 26.28
N ARG A 26 1.52 18.65 27.60
CA ARG A 26 0.70 19.70 28.21
C ARG A 26 1.38 21.06 28.21
N ARG A 27 2.70 21.11 28.12
CA ARG A 27 3.52 22.35 28.10
C ARG A 27 3.90 22.81 26.69
N GLY A 28 3.28 22.25 25.65
CA GLY A 28 3.54 22.59 24.24
C GLY A 28 4.45 21.60 23.49
N GLU A 29 5.17 20.73 24.19
CA GLU A 29 6.07 19.75 23.56
C GLU A 29 5.33 18.44 23.23
N LEU A 30 4.80 18.31 22.01
CA LEU A 30 3.99 17.16 21.61
C LEU A 30 4.66 15.82 21.94
N HIS A 31 3.84 14.89 22.45
CA HIS A 31 4.29 13.53 22.73
C HIS A 31 4.63 12.85 21.41
N GLU A 32 5.84 12.30 21.34
CA GLU A 32 6.36 11.59 20.18
C GLU A 32 6.37 10.09 20.41
N SER A 33 5.80 9.34 19.48
CA SER A 33 5.82 7.87 19.50
C SER A 33 5.95 7.33 18.07
N TRP A 34 6.83 6.37 17.85
CA TRP A 34 6.85 5.63 16.59
C TRP A 34 5.66 4.69 16.55
N VAL A 35 4.87 4.78 15.49
CA VAL A 35 3.69 3.95 15.31
C VAL A 35 3.69 3.29 13.95
N HIS A 36 3.06 2.12 13.90
CA HIS A 36 2.65 1.44 12.70
C HIS A 36 1.15 1.60 12.54
N GLN A 37 0.72 2.02 11.36
CA GLN A 37 -0.69 2.14 11.04
C GLN A 37 -1.01 1.29 9.83
N CYS A 38 -2.05 0.46 9.95
CA CYS A 38 -2.53 -0.38 8.86
C CYS A 38 -4.06 -0.46 8.89
N ARG A 39 -4.66 -0.95 7.80
CA ARG A 39 -6.06 -1.36 7.80
C ARG A 39 -6.14 -2.87 7.99
N GLU A 40 -6.85 -3.29 9.03
CA GLU A 40 -7.16 -4.68 9.33
C GLU A 40 -8.68 -4.82 9.28
N ASN A 41 -9.21 -5.68 8.40
CA ASN A 41 -10.65 -5.91 8.21
C ASN A 41 -11.45 -4.61 7.98
N GLY A 42 -10.94 -3.73 7.11
CA GLY A 42 -11.56 -2.43 6.80
C GLY A 42 -11.29 -1.33 7.84
N VAL A 43 -10.92 -1.71 9.06
CA VAL A 43 -10.71 -0.79 10.19
C VAL A 43 -9.27 -0.33 10.27
N GLN A 44 -9.05 0.96 10.49
CA GLN A 44 -7.73 1.53 10.73
C GLN A 44 -7.25 1.16 12.14
N ARG A 45 -6.09 0.50 12.21
CA ARG A 45 -5.42 0.09 13.44
C ARG A 45 -4.09 0.81 13.53
N THR A 46 -3.77 1.33 14.71
CA THR A 46 -2.48 1.96 15.00
C THR A 46 -1.85 1.25 16.20
N ARG A 47 -0.61 0.79 16.06
CA ARG A 47 0.15 0.06 17.08
C ARG A 47 1.47 0.78 17.32
N MET A 48 1.93 0.82 18.57
CA MET A 48 3.24 1.38 18.90
C MET A 48 4.34 0.47 18.36
N VAL A 49 5.40 1.06 17.80
CA VAL A 49 6.57 0.29 17.36
C VAL A 49 7.47 0.04 18.57
N PRO A 50 7.80 -1.22 18.89
CA PRO A 50 8.71 -1.53 20.00
C PRO A 50 10.08 -0.86 19.83
N LYS A 51 10.72 -0.52 20.96
CA LYS A 51 12.07 0.05 20.97
C LYS A 51 13.04 -0.91 20.25
N GLY A 52 13.91 -0.36 19.41
CA GLY A 52 14.86 -1.15 18.60
C GLY A 52 14.26 -1.80 17.34
N MET A 53 12.93 -1.94 17.22
CA MET A 53 12.30 -2.60 16.07
C MET A 53 11.99 -1.66 14.89
N ARG A 54 12.19 -0.35 15.06
CA ARG A 54 11.90 0.66 14.02
C ARG A 54 12.54 0.34 12.67
N PRO A 55 13.84 0.02 12.55
CA PRO A 55 14.45 -0.26 11.26
C PRO A 55 13.80 -1.48 10.58
N ARG A 56 13.56 -2.55 11.34
CA ARG A 56 12.92 -3.77 10.84
C ARG A 56 11.51 -3.51 10.34
N TRP A 57 10.68 -2.82 11.13
CA TRP A 57 9.29 -2.56 10.74
C TRP A 57 9.20 -1.66 9.52
N ARG A 58 10.08 -0.66 9.40
CA ARG A 58 10.20 0.17 8.19
C ARG A 58 10.53 -0.67 6.96
N ALA A 59 11.56 -1.51 7.05
CA ALA A 59 11.95 -2.39 5.95
C ALA A 59 10.77 -3.28 5.49
N LEU A 60 10.02 -3.85 6.43
CA LEU A 60 8.84 -4.67 6.12
C LEU A 60 7.72 -3.87 5.45
N THR A 61 7.47 -2.63 5.87
CA THR A 61 6.44 -1.77 5.24
C THR A 61 6.86 -1.24 3.88
N ASP A 62 8.16 -0.95 3.70
CA ASP A 62 8.70 -0.49 2.44
C ASP A 62 8.66 -1.60 1.38
N GLU A 63 9.00 -2.82 1.78
CA GLU A 63 8.92 -3.98 0.88
C GLU A 63 7.48 -4.26 0.46
N TYR A 64 6.53 -4.20 1.39
CA TYR A 64 5.10 -4.31 1.05
C TYR A 64 4.65 -3.20 0.08
N ARG A 65 5.12 -1.96 0.27
CA ARG A 65 4.80 -0.85 -0.62
C ARG A 65 5.33 -1.11 -2.03
N ARG A 66 6.59 -1.55 -2.18
CA ARG A 66 7.19 -1.91 -3.48
C ARG A 66 6.38 -2.99 -4.18
N PHE A 67 6.07 -4.08 -3.46
CA PHE A 67 5.25 -5.17 -3.98
C PHE A 67 3.88 -4.67 -4.46
N ARG A 68 3.20 -3.83 -3.67
CA ARG A 68 1.89 -3.29 -4.04
C ARG A 68 1.94 -2.41 -5.29
N LEU A 69 2.99 -1.61 -5.45
CA LEU A 69 3.21 -0.79 -6.64
C LEU A 69 3.47 -1.67 -7.87
N ALA A 70 4.38 -2.63 -7.77
CA ALA A 70 4.68 -3.57 -8.84
C ALA A 70 3.44 -4.37 -9.27
N ARG A 71 2.66 -4.87 -8.31
CA ARG A 71 1.41 -5.60 -8.60
C ARG A 71 0.39 -4.71 -9.32
N ARG A 72 0.21 -3.46 -8.87
CA ARG A 72 -0.70 -2.51 -9.54
C ARG A 72 -0.28 -2.29 -10.99
N GLU A 73 1.01 -2.12 -11.21
CA GLU A 73 1.57 -1.91 -12.54
C GLU A 73 1.40 -3.14 -13.44
N MET A 74 1.67 -4.32 -12.92
CA MET A 74 1.42 -5.59 -13.63
C MET A 74 -0.05 -5.71 -14.04
N THR A 75 -1.00 -5.46 -13.13
CA THR A 75 -2.43 -5.49 -13.45
C THR A 75 -2.79 -4.49 -14.55
N ARG A 76 -2.23 -3.27 -14.50
CA ARG A 76 -2.45 -2.24 -15.51
C ARG A 76 -1.94 -2.69 -16.89
N LEU A 77 -0.77 -3.30 -16.95
CA LEU A 77 -0.19 -3.79 -18.20
C LEU A 77 -0.97 -4.99 -18.75
N SER A 78 -1.37 -5.94 -17.90
CA SER A 78 -2.18 -7.08 -18.32
C SER A 78 -3.53 -6.64 -18.90
N ALA A 79 -4.19 -5.64 -18.31
CA ALA A 79 -5.43 -5.10 -18.88
C ALA A 79 -5.22 -4.54 -20.29
N ARG A 80 -4.14 -3.76 -20.50
CA ARG A 80 -3.79 -3.23 -21.83
C ARG A 80 -3.49 -4.33 -22.85
N MET A 81 -2.83 -5.41 -22.43
CA MET A 81 -2.56 -6.54 -23.32
C MET A 81 -3.86 -7.18 -23.83
N LEU A 82 -4.86 -7.32 -22.96
CA LEU A 82 -6.18 -7.84 -23.34
C LEU A 82 -6.90 -6.89 -24.29
N GLU A 83 -6.90 -5.58 -24.00
CA GLU A 83 -7.50 -4.56 -24.89
C GLU A 83 -6.90 -4.61 -26.30
N LEU A 84 -5.57 -4.78 -26.41
CA LEU A 84 -4.89 -4.92 -27.69
C LEU A 84 -5.25 -6.24 -28.40
N ALA A 85 -5.36 -7.34 -27.66
CA ALA A 85 -5.79 -8.62 -28.23
C ALA A 85 -7.21 -8.53 -28.82
N ASP A 86 -8.12 -7.88 -28.10
CA ASP A 86 -9.49 -7.65 -28.57
C ASP A 86 -9.53 -6.76 -29.82
N LEU A 87 -8.66 -5.74 -29.88
CA LEU A 87 -8.54 -4.89 -31.06
C LEU A 87 -8.06 -5.68 -32.30
N ILE A 88 -7.08 -6.56 -32.11
CA ILE A 88 -6.60 -7.45 -33.18
C ILE A 88 -7.72 -8.37 -33.66
N GLY A 89 -8.51 -8.94 -32.75
CA GLY A 89 -9.67 -9.77 -33.08
C GLY A 89 -10.66 -9.02 -33.97
N ARG A 90 -11.14 -7.86 -33.51
CA ARG A 90 -12.09 -7.03 -34.28
C ARG A 90 -11.55 -6.62 -35.65
N ALA A 91 -10.26 -6.30 -35.75
CA ALA A 91 -9.65 -5.92 -37.02
C ALA A 91 -9.56 -7.10 -38.00
N ARG A 92 -9.49 -8.35 -37.52
CA ARG A 92 -9.56 -9.54 -38.37
C ARG A 92 -10.98 -9.79 -38.86
N ASP A 93 -11.96 -9.74 -37.96
CA ASP A 93 -13.37 -9.95 -38.30
C ASP A 93 -13.81 -8.94 -39.38
N ALA A 94 -13.51 -7.65 -39.18
CA ALA A 94 -13.83 -6.60 -40.15
C ALA A 94 -13.15 -6.79 -41.51
N ARG A 95 -11.97 -7.43 -41.57
CA ARG A 95 -11.31 -7.75 -42.84
C ARG A 95 -12.00 -8.91 -43.55
N GLU A 96 -12.45 -9.93 -42.81
CA GLU A 96 -13.20 -11.04 -43.41
C GLU A 96 -14.53 -10.56 -44.00
N ASP A 97 -15.21 -9.63 -43.33
CA ASP A 97 -16.47 -9.06 -43.81
C ASP A 97 -16.29 -8.28 -45.13
N ILE A 98 -15.17 -7.56 -45.30
CA ILE A 98 -14.84 -6.84 -46.54
C ILE A 98 -14.49 -7.81 -47.68
N VAL A 99 -13.86 -8.95 -47.39
CA VAL A 99 -13.45 -9.91 -48.43
C VAL A 99 -14.61 -10.79 -48.91
N LYS A 100 -15.63 -10.98 -48.07
CA LYS A 100 -16.81 -11.82 -48.37
C LYS A 100 -17.99 -11.03 -48.99
N GLY A 101 -18.00 -9.70 -48.91
CA GLY A 101 -19.00 -8.82 -49.52
C GLY A 101 -18.60 -8.35 -50.91
#